data_AF-A0A0L9TRZ3-F1
#
_entry.id   AF-A0A0L9TRZ3-F1
#
_cell.length_a   1.000
_cell.length_b   1.000
_cell.length_c   1.000
_cell.angle_alpha   90.00
_cell.angle_beta   90.00
_cell.angle_gamma   90.00
#
_symmetry.space_group_name_H-M   'P 1'
#
loop_
_entity.id
_entity.type
_entity.pdbx_description
1 polymer ?
#
loop_
_entity_poly.entity_id
_entity_poly.type
_entity_poly.pdbx_seq_one_letter_code
_entity_poly.pdbx_strand_id
1 'polypeptide(L)'
;MSCTKFIAADSDPLEGSYNPVLMSYLVKPILNCSLYSCWETSCLRSNKISSGLNDAYNLIDEMIKIRASDIHQVIGQMIKGDFDDESNWQIVEYVFDKLSSEGCGLGVRFYNALLEALWWMFQRERAARVLDEASKRGLFPELFRKSKLVWSVDVHRMSEGAALTALSVWLNNIQEMFLNSEHLPVIATVVVVRGEMEKTTDAQDFPIAKAAMSFLQDNIPSSSFTFPEWNRGRIVCQQSQLRQILTGTESSSSKKKMDKLISLSNTPLTTAGAIASKPDGKANDVDSRTDSTRTELLTSAV
;
A
#
# COMPACT_ATOMS: atom_id res chain seq x y z
N MET A 1 1.08 -32.08 12.81
CA MET A 1 -0.30 -31.91 12.30
C MET A 1 -0.25 -30.83 11.24
N SER A 2 -0.71 -31.18 10.05
CA SER A 2 -0.38 -30.58 8.74
C SER A 2 -1.36 -29.45 8.36
N CYS A 3 -0.82 -28.33 7.90
CA CYS A 3 -1.51 -27.34 7.08
C CYS A 3 -1.20 -27.67 5.60
N THR A 4 -1.92 -28.63 5.03
CA THR A 4 -1.79 -28.97 3.59
C THR A 4 -3.14 -29.35 2.98
N LYS A 5 -4.17 -28.53 3.23
CA LYS A 5 -5.45 -28.61 2.52
C LYS A 5 -5.98 -27.23 2.21
N PHE A 6 -5.53 -26.63 1.12
CA PHE A 6 -6.31 -25.57 0.44
C PHE A 6 -5.98 -25.43 -1.05
N ILE A 7 -5.57 -26.51 -1.74
CA ILE A 7 -5.61 -26.53 -3.21
C ILE A 7 -5.87 -27.99 -3.64
N ALA A 8 -7.12 -28.35 -3.97
CA ALA A 8 -7.44 -29.55 -4.74
C ALA A 8 -8.87 -29.46 -5.33
N ALA A 9 -8.92 -29.32 -6.66
CA ALA A 9 -9.95 -29.72 -7.64
C ALA A 9 -9.68 -28.83 -8.88
N ASP A 10 -9.17 -29.26 -10.03
CA ASP A 10 -9.32 -30.53 -10.76
C ASP A 10 -7.99 -31.00 -11.37
N SER A 11 -7.89 -32.32 -11.56
CA SER A 11 -6.79 -33.05 -12.20
C SER A 11 -7.28 -33.69 -13.52
N ASP A 12 -6.50 -33.60 -14.60
CA ASP A 12 -5.93 -34.78 -15.29
C ASP A 12 -4.95 -34.44 -16.45
N PRO A 13 -4.06 -35.37 -16.87
CA PRO A 13 -2.69 -35.09 -17.27
C PRO A 13 -2.32 -35.48 -18.71
N LEU A 14 -1.43 -34.73 -19.35
CA LEU A 14 -0.60 -35.26 -20.45
C LEU A 14 0.82 -34.67 -20.36
N GLU A 15 1.79 -35.55 -20.08
CA GLU A 15 3.23 -35.32 -20.24
C GLU A 15 3.57 -34.97 -21.70
N GLY A 16 4.43 -33.97 -21.89
CA GLY A 16 4.95 -33.59 -23.20
C GLY A 16 5.95 -32.43 -23.13
N SER A 17 7.22 -32.76 -22.94
CA SER A 17 8.43 -31.95 -23.15
C SER A 17 8.34 -30.44 -22.88
N TYR A 18 8.70 -30.06 -21.65
CA TYR A 18 9.03 -28.69 -21.26
C TYR A 18 10.13 -28.10 -22.15
N ASN A 19 9.83 -27.00 -22.85
CA ASN A 19 10.83 -26.16 -23.52
C ASN A 19 11.16 -24.94 -22.62
N PRO A 20 12.28 -24.96 -21.88
CA PRO A 20 12.62 -23.96 -20.85
C PRO A 20 12.99 -22.57 -21.40
N VAL A 21 13.18 -22.43 -22.73
CA VAL A 21 13.54 -21.16 -23.36
C VAL A 21 12.31 -20.33 -23.71
N LEU A 22 11.14 -20.93 -23.91
CA LEU A 22 9.91 -20.17 -24.17
C LEU A 22 9.22 -19.69 -22.88
N MET A 23 9.49 -20.38 -21.75
CA MET A 23 9.06 -19.97 -20.40
C MET A 23 9.93 -18.88 -19.77
N SER A 24 11.12 -18.57 -20.33
CA SER A 24 12.01 -17.52 -19.79
C SER A 24 11.63 -16.11 -20.22
N TYR A 25 10.86 -15.93 -21.30
CA TYR A 25 10.67 -14.61 -21.90
C TYR A 25 9.35 -13.91 -21.57
N LEU A 26 8.38 -14.58 -20.93
CA LEU A 26 7.10 -13.92 -20.58
C LEU A 26 6.60 -14.18 -19.15
N VAL A 27 7.12 -15.20 -18.44
CA VAL A 27 6.49 -15.67 -17.18
C VAL A 27 7.38 -15.54 -15.94
N LYS A 28 8.68 -15.26 -16.08
CA LYS A 28 9.61 -15.13 -14.94
C LYS A 28 9.56 -13.81 -14.14
N PRO A 29 9.27 -12.62 -14.69
CA PRO A 29 9.65 -11.41 -13.95
C PRO A 29 8.54 -10.72 -13.12
N ILE A 30 7.25 -11.08 -13.29
CA ILE A 30 6.14 -10.50 -12.49
C ILE A 30 5.60 -11.46 -11.41
N LEU A 31 5.73 -12.79 -11.55
CA LEU A 31 4.89 -13.75 -10.81
C LEU A 31 5.55 -14.98 -10.17
N ASN A 32 6.88 -15.10 -10.04
CA ASN A 32 7.45 -16.21 -9.24
C ASN A 32 8.55 -15.77 -8.26
N CYS A 33 8.10 -15.31 -7.09
CA CYS A 33 8.70 -15.69 -5.80
C CYS A 33 10.20 -15.42 -5.59
N SER A 34 10.63 -14.17 -5.78
CA SER A 34 11.62 -13.56 -4.88
C SER A 34 11.00 -12.48 -4.01
N LEU A 35 9.99 -11.72 -4.48
CA LEU A 35 9.17 -10.90 -3.58
C LEU A 35 8.29 -11.78 -2.70
N TYR A 36 7.50 -12.72 -3.22
CA TYR A 36 6.65 -13.56 -2.34
C TYR A 36 7.46 -14.46 -1.39
N SER A 37 8.59 -15.04 -1.82
CA SER A 37 9.42 -15.89 -0.95
C SER A 37 10.29 -15.09 0.03
N CYS A 38 10.81 -13.91 -0.36
CA CYS A 38 11.52 -13.00 0.55
C CYS A 38 10.54 -12.24 1.47
N TRP A 39 9.31 -11.99 1.03
CA TRP A 39 8.23 -11.41 1.84
C TRP A 39 7.66 -12.41 2.86
N GLU A 40 7.38 -13.65 2.44
CA GLU A 40 6.88 -14.71 3.31
C GLU A 40 7.94 -15.16 4.34
N THR A 41 9.24 -15.03 4.04
CA THR A 41 10.33 -15.27 5.01
C THR A 41 10.75 -14.05 5.85
N SER A 42 10.46 -12.81 5.44
CA SER A 42 10.94 -11.59 6.14
C SER A 42 9.86 -10.89 6.99
N CYS A 43 8.57 -11.06 6.71
CA CYS A 43 7.47 -10.41 7.43
C CYS A 43 6.86 -11.22 8.58
N LEU A 44 7.35 -12.43 8.86
CA LEU A 44 6.96 -13.15 10.07
C LEU A 44 7.60 -12.51 11.31
N ARG A 45 6.85 -11.58 11.92
CA ARG A 45 7.01 -11.03 13.28
C ARG A 45 8.29 -10.21 13.54
N SER A 46 8.09 -8.92 13.81
CA SER A 46 8.87 -8.05 14.69
C SER A 46 10.41 -8.04 14.54
N ASN A 47 10.96 -6.87 14.17
CA ASN A 47 12.38 -6.46 14.23
C ASN A 47 13.29 -6.67 13.00
N LYS A 48 12.78 -6.97 11.80
CA LYS A 48 13.63 -7.11 10.58
C LYS A 48 13.19 -6.30 9.35
N ILE A 49 12.55 -5.15 9.55
CA ILE A 49 12.04 -4.29 8.46
C ILE A 49 13.18 -3.65 7.65
N SER A 50 14.30 -3.29 8.29
CA SER A 50 15.38 -2.54 7.62
C SER A 50 16.15 -3.36 6.58
N SER A 51 16.45 -4.64 6.85
CA SER A 51 17.14 -5.49 5.87
C SER A 51 16.22 -5.88 4.71
N GLY A 52 14.94 -6.18 4.99
CA GLY A 52 13.94 -6.50 3.96
C GLY A 52 13.68 -5.34 3.00
N LEU A 53 13.67 -4.10 3.50
CA LEU A 53 13.54 -2.91 2.66
C LEU A 53 14.76 -2.72 1.75
N ASN A 54 15.98 -2.96 2.27
CA ASN A 54 17.19 -2.85 1.45
C ASN A 54 17.21 -3.88 0.31
N ASP A 55 16.79 -5.11 0.57
CA ASP A 55 16.67 -6.15 -0.46
C ASP A 55 15.60 -5.80 -1.49
N ALA A 56 14.47 -5.24 -1.06
CA ALA A 56 13.44 -4.73 -1.97
C ALA A 56 13.95 -3.58 -2.86
N TYR A 57 14.77 -2.67 -2.31
CA TYR A 57 15.37 -1.58 -3.09
C TYR A 57 16.38 -2.10 -4.14
N ASN A 58 17.21 -3.06 -3.77
CA ASN A 58 18.14 -3.69 -4.72
C ASN A 58 17.38 -4.35 -5.87
N LEU A 59 16.26 -5.03 -5.58
CA LEU A 59 15.43 -5.63 -6.60
C LEU A 59 14.80 -4.58 -7.53
N ILE A 60 14.35 -3.44 -7.00
CA ILE A 60 13.82 -2.35 -7.83
C ILE A 60 14.90 -1.77 -8.73
N ASP A 61 16.12 -1.58 -8.20
CA ASP A 61 17.27 -1.15 -9.00
C ASP A 61 17.60 -2.15 -10.12
N GLU A 62 17.51 -3.45 -9.86
CA GLU A 62 17.65 -4.48 -10.88
C GLU A 62 16.52 -4.41 -11.91
N MET A 63 15.25 -4.30 -11.49
CA MET A 63 14.10 -4.16 -12.38
C MET A 63 14.28 -3.01 -13.37
N ILE A 64 14.80 -1.87 -12.90
CA ILE A 64 15.07 -0.69 -13.73
C ILE A 64 16.23 -0.91 -14.71
N LYS A 65 17.22 -1.75 -14.36
CA LYS A 65 18.36 -2.04 -15.23
C LYS A 65 18.08 -3.14 -16.26
N ILE A 66 16.98 -3.89 -16.13
CA ILE A 66 16.60 -4.96 -17.06
C ILE A 66 16.18 -4.38 -18.40
N ARG A 67 17.11 -4.38 -19.37
CA ARG A 67 16.86 -3.94 -20.76
C ARG A 67 15.87 -4.80 -21.53
N ALA A 68 15.58 -6.01 -21.04
CA ALA A 68 14.74 -6.98 -21.74
C ALA A 68 13.24 -6.78 -21.48
N SER A 69 12.84 -5.87 -20.59
CA SER A 69 11.42 -5.67 -20.28
C SER A 69 11.10 -4.24 -19.85
N ASP A 70 10.47 -3.51 -20.76
CA ASP A 70 9.99 -2.14 -20.52
C ASP A 70 8.97 -2.09 -19.37
N ILE A 71 8.18 -3.15 -19.19
CA ILE A 71 7.21 -3.27 -18.09
C ILE A 71 7.91 -3.23 -16.72
N HIS A 72 9.01 -3.96 -16.55
CA HIS A 72 9.74 -3.99 -15.27
C HIS A 72 10.41 -2.67 -14.99
N GLN A 73 10.95 -2.02 -16.03
CA GLN A 73 11.51 -0.68 -15.93
C GLN A 73 10.45 0.31 -15.47
N VAL A 74 9.29 0.33 -16.13
CA VAL A 74 8.20 1.26 -15.79
C VAL A 74 7.64 0.98 -14.40
N ILE A 75 7.43 -0.28 -14.00
CA ILE A 75 6.98 -0.59 -12.64
C ILE A 75 8.03 -0.18 -11.60
N GLY A 76 9.31 -0.44 -11.84
CA GLY A 76 10.39 -0.05 -10.92
C GLY A 76 10.53 1.46 -10.77
N GLN A 77 10.49 2.20 -11.89
CA GLN A 77 10.50 3.66 -11.93
C GLN A 77 9.25 4.27 -11.27
N MET A 78 8.07 3.65 -11.46
CA MET A 78 6.85 4.04 -10.78
C MET A 78 6.99 3.88 -9.27
N ILE A 79 7.47 2.72 -8.79
CA ILE A 79 7.70 2.50 -7.36
C ILE A 79 8.73 3.50 -6.82
N LYS A 80 9.73 3.92 -7.62
CA LYS A 80 10.69 4.96 -7.24
C LYS A 80 10.11 6.36 -7.14
N GLY A 81 9.06 6.65 -7.92
CA GLY A 81 8.46 7.97 -8.01
C GLY A 81 8.90 8.80 -9.21
N ASP A 82 9.57 8.18 -10.18
CA ASP A 82 10.00 8.87 -11.40
C ASP A 82 8.79 9.29 -12.26
N PHE A 83 7.59 8.81 -11.93
CA PHE A 83 6.33 9.10 -12.62
C PHE A 83 5.27 9.75 -11.71
N ASP A 84 5.65 10.43 -10.63
CA ASP A 84 4.70 11.05 -9.69
C ASP A 84 3.95 12.26 -10.28
N ASP A 85 4.46 12.88 -11.35
CA ASP A 85 3.73 13.92 -12.09
C ASP A 85 2.73 13.33 -13.08
N GLU A 86 1.63 14.07 -13.33
CA GLU A 86 0.52 13.63 -14.18
C GLU A 86 0.95 13.32 -15.62
N SER A 87 1.88 14.09 -16.19
CA SER A 87 2.37 13.84 -17.56
C SER A 87 3.07 12.49 -17.68
N ASN A 88 3.84 12.13 -16.66
CA ASN A 88 4.59 10.89 -16.65
C ASN A 88 3.76 9.69 -16.18
N TRP A 89 2.73 9.90 -15.36
CA TRP A 89 1.82 8.83 -14.93
C TRP A 89 1.11 8.14 -16.10
N GLN A 90 0.84 8.88 -17.19
CA GLN A 90 0.29 8.33 -18.43
C GLN A 90 1.13 7.18 -19.01
N ILE A 91 2.44 7.16 -18.74
CA ILE A 91 3.32 6.06 -19.14
C ILE A 91 2.99 4.79 -18.35
N VAL A 92 2.71 4.93 -17.05
CA VAL A 92 2.30 3.81 -16.18
C VAL A 92 0.94 3.27 -16.63
N GLU A 93 -0.03 4.16 -16.89
CA GLU A 93 -1.35 3.79 -17.41
C GLU A 93 -1.24 3.03 -18.73
N TYR A 94 -0.44 3.56 -19.67
CA TYR A 94 -0.17 2.92 -20.96
C TYR A 94 0.42 1.52 -20.80
N VAL A 95 1.37 1.33 -19.88
CA VAL A 95 1.96 0.01 -19.61
C VAL A 95 0.94 -0.96 -19.01
N PHE A 96 0.08 -0.49 -18.09
CA PHE A 96 -0.99 -1.33 -17.53
C PHE A 96 -2.01 -1.74 -18.60
N ASP A 97 -2.35 -0.85 -19.51
CA ASP A 97 -3.27 -1.15 -20.62
C ASP A 97 -2.65 -2.10 -21.64
N LYS A 98 -1.37 -1.89 -21.98
CA LYS A 98 -0.62 -2.77 -22.87
C LYS A 98 -0.60 -4.20 -22.32
N LEU A 99 -0.24 -4.38 -21.06
CA LEU A 99 -0.26 -5.68 -20.37
C LEU A 99 -1.65 -6.34 -20.39
N SER A 100 -2.70 -5.55 -20.26
CA SER A 100 -4.08 -6.05 -20.33
C SER A 100 -4.44 -6.51 -21.75
N SER A 101 -4.02 -5.76 -22.77
CA SER A 101 -4.31 -6.03 -24.19
C SER A 101 -3.51 -7.22 -24.76
N GLU A 102 -2.32 -7.49 -24.23
CA GLU A 102 -1.45 -8.60 -24.65
C GLU A 102 -1.87 -9.95 -24.04
N GLY A 103 -3.02 -10.01 -23.36
CA GLY A 103 -3.51 -11.23 -22.71
C GLY A 103 -2.72 -11.61 -21.45
N CYS A 104 -1.82 -10.75 -20.99
CA CYS A 104 -1.11 -10.93 -19.71
C CYS A 104 -2.01 -10.72 -18.49
N GLY A 105 -3.30 -10.41 -18.71
CA GLY A 105 -4.37 -10.45 -17.72
C GLY A 105 -3.93 -9.89 -16.38
N LEU A 106 -3.77 -8.56 -16.29
CA LEU A 106 -3.55 -7.89 -15.01
C LEU A 106 -4.78 -8.10 -14.14
N GLY A 107 -4.80 -9.26 -13.49
CA GLY A 107 -5.89 -9.66 -12.63
C GLY A 107 -5.70 -9.05 -11.25
N VAL A 108 -6.67 -9.35 -10.40
CA VAL A 108 -6.63 -9.03 -8.97
C VAL A 108 -5.30 -9.42 -8.30
N ARG A 109 -4.67 -10.52 -8.73
CA ARG A 109 -3.36 -10.96 -8.19
C ARG A 109 -2.24 -9.95 -8.41
N PHE A 110 -2.12 -9.39 -9.62
CA PHE A 110 -1.08 -8.41 -9.95
C PHE A 110 -1.26 -7.13 -9.13
N TYR A 111 -2.47 -6.58 -9.13
CA TYR A 111 -2.75 -5.34 -8.40
C TYR A 111 -2.64 -5.52 -6.89
N ASN A 112 -3.08 -6.65 -6.33
CA ASN A 112 -2.85 -6.94 -4.91
C ASN A 112 -1.35 -6.98 -4.61
N ALA A 113 -0.53 -7.68 -5.40
CA ALA A 113 0.91 -7.73 -5.18
C ALA A 113 1.58 -6.34 -5.26
N LEU A 114 1.18 -5.51 -6.23
CA LEU A 114 1.72 -4.17 -6.39
C LEU A 114 1.29 -3.22 -5.26
N LEU A 115 0.00 -3.24 -4.89
CA LEU A 115 -0.53 -2.46 -3.77
C LEU A 115 0.10 -2.88 -2.45
N GLU A 116 0.31 -4.18 -2.26
CA GLU A 116 1.03 -4.73 -1.12
C GLU A 116 2.44 -4.14 -1.04
N ALA A 117 3.20 -4.21 -2.14
CA ALA A 117 4.55 -3.66 -2.23
C ALA A 117 4.60 -2.18 -1.88
N LEU A 118 3.74 -1.37 -2.53
CA LEU A 118 3.68 0.06 -2.29
C LEU A 118 3.33 0.39 -0.83
N TRP A 119 2.41 -0.36 -0.23
CA TRP A 119 2.01 -0.14 1.16
C TRP A 119 3.17 -0.34 2.14
N TRP A 120 3.87 -1.48 2.06
CA TRP A 120 4.96 -1.80 2.99
C TRP A 120 6.25 -1.02 2.71
N MET A 121 6.39 -0.48 1.51
CA MET A 121 7.43 0.48 1.15
C MET A 121 7.08 1.93 1.50
N PHE A 122 5.97 2.17 2.19
CA PHE A 122 5.51 3.51 2.57
C PHE A 122 5.30 4.46 1.39
N GLN A 123 4.87 3.93 0.23
CA GLN A 123 4.52 4.66 -0.98
C GLN A 123 3.00 4.80 -1.08
N ARG A 124 2.40 5.47 -0.07
CA ARG A 124 0.94 5.42 0.17
C ARG A 124 0.14 6.22 -0.85
N GLU A 125 0.68 7.33 -1.35
CA GLU A 125 0.04 8.10 -2.41
C GLU A 125 0.02 7.30 -3.72
N ARG A 126 1.14 6.66 -4.08
CA ARG A 126 1.22 5.79 -5.26
C ARG A 126 0.30 4.58 -5.15
N ALA A 127 0.21 3.96 -3.97
CA ALA A 127 -0.74 2.88 -3.73
C ALA A 127 -2.18 3.34 -4.01
N ALA A 128 -2.57 4.54 -3.57
CA ALA A 128 -3.89 5.08 -3.85
C ALA A 128 -4.13 5.30 -5.36
N ARG A 129 -3.13 5.79 -6.12
CA ARG A 129 -3.23 5.92 -7.58
C ARG A 129 -3.36 4.56 -8.27
N VAL A 130 -2.57 3.56 -7.86
CA VAL A 130 -2.67 2.19 -8.40
C VAL A 130 -4.04 1.56 -8.08
N LEU A 131 -4.62 1.85 -6.91
CA LEU A 131 -5.96 1.38 -6.55
C LEU A 131 -7.04 2.02 -7.44
N ASP A 132 -6.90 3.31 -7.77
CA ASP A 132 -7.78 4.01 -8.72
C ASP A 132 -7.69 3.37 -10.12
N GLU A 133 -6.47 3.09 -10.59
CA GLU A 133 -6.24 2.38 -11.85
C GLU A 133 -6.85 0.97 -11.87
N ALA A 134 -6.75 0.22 -10.77
CA ALA A 134 -7.39 -1.10 -10.63
C ALA A 134 -8.93 -0.99 -10.68
N SER A 135 -9.48 0.07 -10.09
CA SER A 135 -10.91 0.33 -10.00
C SER A 135 -11.48 0.71 -11.37
N LYS A 136 -10.81 1.58 -12.14
CA LYS A 136 -11.17 1.94 -13.52
C LYS A 136 -11.24 0.73 -14.45
N ARG A 137 -10.37 -0.27 -14.23
CA ARG A 137 -10.32 -1.53 -14.98
C ARG A 137 -11.29 -2.60 -14.46
N GLY A 138 -12.11 -2.29 -13.46
CA GLY A 138 -13.17 -3.17 -12.97
C GLY A 138 -12.67 -4.42 -12.24
N LEU A 139 -11.48 -4.37 -11.62
CA LEU A 139 -10.91 -5.54 -10.93
C LEU A 139 -11.56 -5.82 -9.57
N PHE A 140 -12.04 -4.76 -8.92
CA PHE A 140 -12.75 -4.81 -7.65
C PHE A 140 -14.12 -4.12 -7.77
N PRO A 141 -15.07 -4.68 -8.55
CA PRO A 141 -16.39 -4.06 -8.76
C PRO A 141 -17.19 -3.90 -7.45
N GLU A 142 -16.83 -4.65 -6.41
CA GLU A 142 -17.41 -4.55 -5.07
C GLU A 142 -16.79 -3.47 -4.18
N LEU A 143 -15.63 -2.92 -4.54
CA LEU A 143 -14.75 -2.18 -3.62
C LEU A 143 -15.46 -1.04 -2.91
N PHE A 144 -16.11 -0.15 -3.65
CA PHE A 144 -16.85 0.98 -3.07
C PHE A 144 -18.32 0.86 -3.45
N ARG A 145 -19.17 0.45 -2.50
CA ARG A 145 -20.63 0.48 -2.69
C ARG A 145 -21.24 1.56 -1.83
N LYS A 146 -21.80 2.57 -2.47
CA LYS A 146 -22.42 3.72 -1.81
C LYS A 146 -23.92 3.74 -2.07
N SER A 147 -24.69 3.91 -1.02
CA SER A 147 -26.14 4.16 -1.04
C SER A 147 -26.46 5.32 -0.09
N LYS A 148 -27.73 5.76 -0.05
CA LYS A 148 -28.16 6.81 0.89
C LYS A 148 -27.97 6.42 2.37
N LEU A 149 -28.04 5.13 2.68
CA LEU A 149 -28.00 4.63 4.07
C LEU A 149 -26.63 4.04 4.42
N VAL A 150 -26.04 3.29 3.51
CA VAL A 150 -24.80 2.53 3.75
C VAL A 150 -23.74 2.96 2.75
N TRP A 151 -22.53 3.20 3.25
CA TRP A 151 -21.33 3.23 2.43
C TRP A 151 -20.41 2.11 2.88
N SER A 152 -20.13 1.17 1.98
CA SER A 152 -19.23 0.06 2.25
C SER A 152 -17.93 0.16 1.46
N VAL A 153 -16.83 -0.21 2.13
CA VAL A 153 -15.60 -0.63 1.48
C VAL A 153 -15.44 -2.15 1.60
N ASP A 154 -15.32 -2.85 0.47
CA ASP A 154 -15.28 -4.31 0.42
C ASP A 154 -13.88 -4.79 0.04
N VAL A 155 -13.17 -5.36 1.01
CA VAL A 155 -11.75 -5.71 0.89
C VAL A 155 -11.51 -7.23 0.97
N HIS A 156 -12.56 -8.05 0.95
CA HIS A 156 -12.45 -9.51 1.14
C HIS A 156 -11.59 -10.24 0.09
N ARG A 157 -11.38 -9.64 -1.08
CA ARG A 157 -10.54 -10.15 -2.19
C ARG A 157 -9.16 -9.48 -2.27
N MET A 158 -8.86 -8.58 -1.34
CA MET A 158 -7.64 -7.79 -1.34
C MET A 158 -6.60 -8.42 -0.42
N SER A 159 -5.32 -8.17 -0.72
CA SER A 159 -4.24 -8.42 0.23
C SER A 159 -4.25 -7.36 1.34
N GLU A 160 -3.44 -7.51 2.38
CA GLU A 160 -3.45 -6.58 3.53
C GLU A 160 -3.13 -5.15 3.11
N GLY A 161 -1.97 -4.89 2.48
CA GLY A 161 -1.59 -3.57 2.00
C GLY A 161 -2.59 -2.97 1.00
N ALA A 162 -3.22 -3.79 0.17
CA ALA A 162 -4.27 -3.37 -0.75
C ALA A 162 -5.55 -2.95 0.00
N ALA A 163 -5.99 -3.73 1.00
CA ALA A 163 -7.13 -3.41 1.85
C ALA A 163 -6.89 -2.14 2.69
N LEU A 164 -5.69 -2.00 3.24
CA LEU A 164 -5.33 -0.83 4.03
C LEU A 164 -5.25 0.44 3.15
N THR A 165 -4.80 0.31 1.90
CA THR A 165 -4.89 1.39 0.91
C THR A 165 -6.35 1.78 0.65
N ALA A 166 -7.23 0.80 0.42
CA ALA A 166 -8.65 1.05 0.20
C ALA A 166 -9.34 1.70 1.42
N LEU A 167 -9.03 1.24 2.63
CA LEU A 167 -9.52 1.85 3.87
C LEU A 167 -9.06 3.30 4.00
N SER A 168 -7.80 3.58 3.67
CA SER A 168 -7.24 4.94 3.71
C SER A 168 -7.98 5.88 2.77
N VAL A 169 -8.18 5.45 1.51
CA VAL A 169 -8.95 6.21 0.52
C VAL A 169 -10.40 6.40 0.97
N TRP A 170 -11.05 5.34 1.44
CA TRP A 170 -12.44 5.38 1.89
C TRP A 170 -12.67 6.34 3.06
N LEU A 171 -11.82 6.27 4.10
CA LEU A 171 -11.89 7.15 5.27
C LEU A 171 -11.66 8.62 4.90
N ASN A 172 -10.71 8.90 4.02
CA ASN A 172 -10.47 10.24 3.52
C ASN A 172 -11.68 10.77 2.73
N ASN A 173 -12.33 9.94 1.92
CA ASN A 173 -13.54 10.34 1.19
C ASN A 173 -14.73 10.57 2.16
N ILE A 174 -14.83 9.82 3.26
CA ILE A 174 -15.82 10.09 4.33
C ILE A 174 -15.56 11.45 4.99
N GLN A 175 -14.30 11.76 5.29
CA GLN A 175 -13.92 13.06 5.85
C GLN A 175 -14.25 14.20 4.88
N GLU A 176 -13.91 14.05 3.60
CA GLU A 176 -14.23 15.04 2.57
C GLU A 176 -15.74 15.31 2.48
N MET A 177 -16.57 14.27 2.50
CA MET A 177 -18.03 14.43 2.56
C MET A 177 -18.48 15.25 3.78
N PHE A 178 -17.89 15.01 4.93
CA PHE A 178 -18.22 15.76 6.15
C PHE A 178 -17.83 17.24 6.02
N LEU A 179 -16.63 17.52 5.51
CA LEU A 179 -16.13 18.89 5.29
C LEU A 179 -16.98 19.65 4.26
N ASN A 180 -17.44 18.96 3.21
CA ASN A 180 -18.33 19.51 2.20
C ASN A 180 -19.79 19.64 2.67
N SER A 181 -20.07 19.34 3.95
CA SER A 181 -21.42 19.36 4.54
C SER A 181 -22.41 18.45 3.82
N GLU A 182 -21.93 17.36 3.22
CA GLU A 182 -22.76 16.33 2.62
C GLU A 182 -23.37 15.39 3.69
N HIS A 183 -24.38 14.62 3.28
CA HIS A 183 -24.98 13.62 4.16
C HIS A 183 -24.04 12.41 4.34
N LEU A 184 -23.43 12.32 5.52
CA LEU A 184 -22.73 11.10 5.97
C LEU A 184 -23.64 9.88 5.90
N PRO A 185 -23.11 8.69 5.59
CA PRO A 185 -23.89 7.45 5.60
C PRO A 185 -24.44 7.18 7.01
N VAL A 186 -25.63 6.58 7.08
CA VAL A 186 -26.20 6.10 8.35
C VAL A 186 -25.29 5.04 8.97
N ILE A 187 -24.74 4.15 8.13
CA ILE A 187 -23.78 3.11 8.53
C ILE A 187 -22.60 3.11 7.55
N ALA A 188 -21.39 3.26 8.08
CA ALA A 188 -20.15 2.97 7.37
C ALA A 188 -19.74 1.51 7.67
N THR A 189 -19.39 0.74 6.64
CA THR A 189 -19.06 -0.69 6.83
C THR A 189 -17.84 -1.14 6.03
N VAL A 190 -16.99 -1.93 6.66
CA VAL A 190 -15.89 -2.64 6.01
C VAL A 190 -16.28 -4.10 5.88
N VAL A 191 -16.27 -4.64 4.67
CA VAL A 191 -16.51 -6.07 4.43
C VAL A 191 -15.15 -6.75 4.32
N VAL A 192 -14.84 -7.60 5.30
CA VAL A 192 -13.53 -8.26 5.41
C VAL A 192 -13.59 -9.73 5.00
N VAL A 193 -14.77 -10.35 5.10
CA VAL A 193 -15.01 -11.74 4.70
C VAL A 193 -16.33 -11.81 3.93
N ARG A 194 -16.41 -12.72 2.94
CA ARG A 194 -17.65 -13.02 2.22
C ARG A 194 -18.01 -14.51 2.21
N GLY A 195 -19.29 -14.78 1.94
CA GLY A 195 -19.79 -16.14 1.67
C GLY A 195 -20.03 -16.93 2.95
N GLU A 196 -19.83 -18.26 2.91
CA GLU A 196 -20.04 -19.13 4.07
C GLU A 196 -19.16 -18.74 5.27
N MET A 197 -18.02 -18.13 5.00
CA MET A 197 -17.10 -17.67 6.03
C MET A 197 -17.61 -16.44 6.80
N GLU A 198 -18.64 -15.73 6.33
CA GLU A 198 -19.29 -14.66 7.11
C GLU A 198 -20.07 -15.21 8.32
N LYS A 199 -20.52 -16.47 8.22
CA LYS A 199 -21.37 -17.13 9.23
C LYS A 199 -20.56 -17.85 10.30
N THR A 200 -19.24 -17.96 10.12
CA THR A 200 -18.38 -18.62 11.11
C THR A 200 -18.12 -17.69 12.28
N THR A 201 -17.97 -18.26 13.47
CA THR A 201 -17.61 -17.51 14.69
C THR A 201 -16.24 -16.85 14.58
N ASP A 202 -15.38 -17.39 13.70
CA ASP A 202 -13.96 -17.05 13.61
C ASP A 202 -13.68 -16.07 12.46
N ALA A 203 -14.72 -15.46 11.86
CA ALA A 203 -14.56 -14.50 10.76
C ALA A 203 -13.67 -13.30 11.13
N GLN A 204 -13.66 -12.91 12.41
CA GLN A 204 -12.79 -11.86 12.95
C GLN A 204 -11.31 -12.29 13.06
N ASP A 205 -11.03 -13.60 12.99
CA ASP A 205 -9.67 -14.14 13.13
C ASP A 205 -8.88 -14.18 11.83
N PHE A 206 -9.55 -13.92 10.70
CA PHE A 206 -8.92 -13.83 9.39
C PHE A 206 -7.86 -12.72 9.37
N PRO A 207 -6.71 -12.93 8.69
CA PRO A 207 -5.65 -11.93 8.62
C PRO A 207 -6.15 -10.56 8.17
N ILE A 208 -6.98 -10.53 7.11
CA ILE A 208 -7.56 -9.30 6.57
C ILE A 208 -8.51 -8.61 7.56
N ALA A 209 -9.26 -9.36 8.36
CA ALA A 209 -10.17 -8.82 9.37
C ALA A 209 -9.38 -8.18 10.52
N LYS A 210 -8.30 -8.85 10.97
CA LYS A 210 -7.38 -8.34 11.99
C LYS A 210 -6.65 -7.10 11.51
N ALA A 211 -6.11 -7.12 10.29
CA ALA A 211 -5.41 -5.97 9.70
C ALA A 211 -6.34 -4.76 9.57
N ALA A 212 -7.54 -4.95 9.03
CA ALA A 212 -8.52 -3.87 8.88
C ALA A 212 -8.95 -3.28 10.24
N MET A 213 -9.27 -4.13 11.23
CA MET A 213 -9.65 -3.67 12.56
C MET A 213 -8.50 -2.94 13.27
N SER A 214 -7.29 -3.50 13.24
CA SER A 214 -6.09 -2.85 13.82
C SER A 214 -5.87 -1.48 13.20
N PHE A 215 -5.90 -1.40 11.88
CA PHE A 215 -5.73 -0.14 11.18
C PHE A 215 -6.77 0.92 11.56
N LEU A 216 -8.04 0.51 11.70
CA LEU A 216 -9.10 1.42 12.16
C LEU A 216 -8.81 1.90 13.58
N GLN A 217 -8.41 1.01 14.49
CA GLN A 217 -8.11 1.36 15.89
C GLN A 217 -6.85 2.23 16.03
N ASP A 218 -5.88 2.09 15.13
CA ASP A 218 -4.64 2.88 15.12
C ASP A 218 -4.87 4.32 14.64
N ASN A 219 -5.86 4.53 13.76
CA ASN A 219 -6.12 5.84 13.15
C ASN A 219 -7.36 6.55 13.68
N ILE A 220 -8.26 5.83 14.37
CA ILE A 220 -9.56 6.31 14.82
C ILE A 220 -9.80 5.82 16.25
N PRO A 221 -10.47 6.60 17.12
CA PRO A 221 -10.81 6.16 18.48
C PRO A 221 -11.42 4.75 18.49
N SER A 222 -10.81 3.86 19.27
CA SER A 222 -11.01 2.40 19.26
C SER A 222 -12.44 1.93 19.54
N SER A 223 -13.31 2.77 20.10
CA SER A 223 -14.72 2.46 20.36
C SER A 223 -15.66 2.69 19.16
N SER A 224 -15.15 3.21 18.05
CA SER A 224 -16.00 3.70 16.95
C SER A 224 -16.39 2.61 15.95
N PHE A 225 -15.49 1.67 15.68
CA PHE A 225 -15.69 0.57 14.74
C PHE A 225 -15.76 -0.76 15.49
N THR A 226 -16.78 -1.57 15.22
CA THR A 226 -16.99 -2.86 15.91
C THR A 226 -17.45 -3.95 14.95
N PHE A 227 -17.24 -5.21 15.34
CA PHE A 227 -17.89 -6.35 14.69
C PHE A 227 -19.30 -6.52 15.27
N PRO A 228 -20.37 -6.39 14.47
CA PRO A 228 -21.72 -6.62 14.94
C PRO A 228 -21.94 -8.10 15.24
N GLU A 229 -22.83 -8.40 16.19
CA GLU A 229 -23.14 -9.78 16.59
C GLU A 229 -23.75 -10.60 15.44
N TRP A 230 -24.51 -9.96 14.56
CA TRP A 230 -25.22 -10.61 13.45
C TRP A 230 -24.35 -10.88 12.22
N ASN A 231 -23.15 -10.29 12.11
CA ASN A 231 -22.22 -10.57 11.00
C ASN A 231 -20.77 -10.24 11.40
N ARG A 232 -19.98 -11.28 11.67
CA ARG A 232 -18.58 -11.15 12.09
C ARG A 232 -17.62 -10.94 10.90
N GLY A 233 -18.10 -11.05 9.66
CA GLY A 233 -17.36 -10.69 8.45
C GLY A 233 -17.42 -9.20 8.09
N ARG A 234 -18.07 -8.38 8.92
CA ARG A 234 -18.24 -6.95 8.72
C ARG A 234 -17.77 -6.15 9.92
N ILE A 235 -17.09 -5.06 9.67
CA ILE A 235 -16.82 -4.02 10.66
C ILE A 235 -17.80 -2.88 10.38
N VAL A 236 -18.43 -2.32 11.41
CA VAL A 236 -19.46 -1.27 11.25
C VAL A 236 -19.19 -0.07 12.16
N CYS A 237 -19.59 1.11 11.69
CA CYS A 237 -19.58 2.36 12.44
C CYS A 237 -20.87 3.15 12.15
N GLN A 238 -21.55 3.62 13.20
CA GLN A 238 -22.79 4.39 13.08
C GLN A 238 -22.49 5.87 12.76
N GLN A 239 -23.44 6.55 12.11
CA GLN A 239 -23.29 7.96 11.75
C GLN A 239 -22.95 8.88 12.92
N SER A 240 -23.52 8.64 14.12
CA SER A 240 -23.23 9.42 15.32
C SER A 240 -21.76 9.30 15.74
N GLN A 241 -21.21 8.08 15.66
CA GLN A 241 -19.79 7.80 15.95
C GLN A 241 -18.90 8.43 14.89
N LEU A 242 -19.23 8.29 13.60
CA LEU A 242 -18.51 8.96 12.51
C LEU A 242 -18.44 10.47 12.71
N ARG A 243 -19.56 11.11 13.05
CA ARG A 243 -19.57 12.56 13.34
C ARG A 243 -18.64 12.90 14.50
N GLN A 244 -18.67 12.12 15.57
CA GLN A 244 -17.80 12.35 16.73
C GLN A 244 -16.31 12.26 16.37
N ILE A 245 -15.93 11.26 15.55
CA ILE A 245 -14.56 11.11 15.03
C ILE A 245 -14.14 12.36 14.25
N LEU A 246 -14.98 12.77 13.29
CA LEU A 246 -14.65 13.82 12.33
C LEU A 246 -14.65 15.22 12.95
N THR A 247 -15.55 15.50 13.89
CA THR A 247 -15.56 16.76 14.65
C THR A 247 -14.34 16.88 15.57
N GLY A 248 -13.86 15.77 16.14
CA GLY A 248 -12.62 15.75 16.93
C GLY A 248 -11.38 16.15 16.13
N THR A 249 -11.42 15.96 14.81
CA THR A 249 -10.36 16.38 13.88
C THR A 249 -10.40 17.89 13.57
N GLU A 250 -11.55 18.56 13.70
CA GLU A 250 -11.71 19.99 13.38
C GLU A 250 -11.13 20.93 14.44
N SER A 251 -11.06 20.52 15.72
CA SER A 251 -10.67 21.43 16.81
C SER A 251 -9.16 21.68 16.90
N SER A 252 -8.32 21.05 16.08
CA SER A 252 -6.86 21.12 16.18
C SER A 252 -6.15 21.96 15.12
N SER A 253 -6.82 22.45 14.06
CA SER A 253 -6.14 23.16 12.97
C SER A 253 -6.79 24.48 12.56
N SER A 254 -6.00 25.55 12.61
CA SER A 254 -6.34 26.88 12.12
C SER A 254 -6.09 26.98 10.62
N LYS A 255 -7.15 26.99 9.79
CA LYS A 255 -7.26 27.54 8.41
C LYS A 255 -6.09 27.37 7.40
N LYS A 256 -5.18 26.41 7.56
CA LYS A 256 -4.15 26.04 6.58
C LYS A 256 -4.30 24.55 6.27
N LYS A 257 -4.66 24.24 5.01
CA LYS A 257 -4.67 22.92 4.36
C LYS A 257 -4.99 21.76 5.34
N MET A 258 -6.28 21.49 5.57
CA MET A 258 -6.70 20.43 6.50
C MET A 258 -6.01 19.11 6.17
N ASP A 259 -5.31 18.56 7.15
CA ASP A 259 -4.66 17.25 7.03
C ASP A 259 -5.74 16.18 6.83
N LYS A 260 -5.55 15.34 5.82
CA LYS A 260 -6.41 14.18 5.56
C LYS A 260 -6.46 13.28 6.81
N LEU A 261 -7.61 12.67 7.09
CA LEU A 261 -7.83 11.77 8.23
C LEU A 261 -6.76 10.67 8.28
N ILE A 262 -6.39 10.16 7.09
CA ILE A 262 -5.27 9.26 6.90
C ILE A 262 -4.24 9.92 6.00
N SER A 263 -3.00 10.03 6.48
CA SER A 263 -1.87 10.52 5.69
C SER A 263 -1.52 9.52 4.57
N LEU A 264 -1.67 9.97 3.33
CA LEU A 264 -1.25 9.25 2.13
C LEU A 264 -0.02 9.96 1.55
N SER A 265 1.14 9.80 2.19
CA SER A 265 2.42 10.32 1.71
C SER A 265 3.33 9.21 1.18
N ASN A 266 4.20 9.58 0.25
CA ASN A 266 5.30 8.73 -0.19
C ASN A 266 6.54 9.02 0.65
N THR A 267 7.32 7.98 0.95
CA THR A 267 8.61 8.14 1.62
C THR A 267 9.73 8.16 0.57
N PRO A 268 10.66 9.14 0.61
CA PRO A 268 11.81 9.13 -0.29
C PRO A 268 12.58 7.83 -0.17
N LEU A 269 12.82 7.20 -1.31
CA LEU A 269 13.62 5.98 -1.40
C LEU A 269 15.09 6.38 -1.42
N THR A 270 15.64 6.74 -0.26
CA THR A 270 17.06 7.02 -0.14
C THR A 270 17.83 5.71 -0.04
N THR A 271 18.85 5.56 -0.89
CA THR A 271 19.84 4.47 -0.77
C THR A 271 20.41 4.49 0.64
N ALA A 272 20.42 3.33 1.30
CA ALA A 272 20.89 3.18 2.67
C ALA A 272 22.31 3.74 2.83
N GLY A 273 22.44 4.83 3.59
CA GLY A 273 23.73 5.44 3.89
C GLY A 273 23.72 6.58 4.91
N ALA A 274 22.57 7.16 5.29
CA ALA A 274 22.57 8.36 6.12
C ALA A 274 21.42 8.45 7.14
N ILE A 275 21.02 7.35 7.78
CA ILE A 275 20.22 7.42 9.01
C ILE A 275 21.03 6.83 10.17
N ALA A 276 22.07 7.57 10.54
CA ALA A 276 22.69 7.49 11.86
C ALA A 276 23.35 8.84 12.17
N SER A 277 22.56 9.81 12.65
CA SER A 277 22.95 10.74 13.70
C SER A 277 21.80 11.71 13.97
N LYS A 278 21.23 11.62 15.18
CA LYS A 278 20.46 12.71 15.77
C LYS A 278 21.40 13.91 15.97
N PRO A 279 20.96 15.16 15.78
CA PRO A 279 21.56 16.29 16.48
C PRO A 279 20.86 16.42 17.83
N ASP A 280 21.45 15.85 18.88
CA ASP A 280 21.09 16.22 20.25
C ASP A 280 21.61 17.64 20.50
N GLY A 281 20.69 18.56 20.73
CA GLY A 281 21.02 19.89 21.22
C GLY A 281 21.56 19.81 22.64
N LYS A 282 22.77 20.30 22.85
CA LYS A 282 23.17 20.92 24.11
C LYS A 282 23.81 22.26 23.81
N ALA A 283 23.09 23.30 24.19
CA ALA A 283 23.66 24.61 24.46
C ALA A 283 24.71 24.44 25.56
N ASN A 284 25.90 25.00 25.33
CA ASN A 284 26.72 25.59 26.37
C ASN A 284 27.49 26.74 25.73
N ASP A 285 27.22 27.91 26.28
CA ASP A 285 27.97 29.15 26.14
C ASP A 285 29.37 29.00 26.77
N VAL A 286 30.29 29.88 26.38
CA VAL A 286 31.63 30.21 26.94
C VAL A 286 32.74 30.29 25.86
N ASP A 287 32.83 31.50 25.33
CA ASP A 287 33.99 32.40 25.15
C ASP A 287 35.43 31.89 24.87
N SER A 288 36.02 32.63 23.93
CA SER A 288 37.42 33.10 23.84
C SER A 288 38.49 32.33 23.03
N ARG A 289 38.88 33.02 21.94
CA ARG A 289 40.25 33.37 21.50
C ARG A 289 41.13 32.34 20.76
N THR A 290 41.41 32.73 19.50
CA THR A 290 42.68 32.68 18.75
C THR A 290 43.45 31.36 18.69
N ASP A 291 43.67 30.82 17.48
CA ASP A 291 44.93 31.12 16.81
C ASP A 291 44.92 30.86 15.29
N SER A 292 45.79 31.63 14.65
CA SER A 292 46.16 31.71 13.25
C SER A 292 46.75 30.41 12.69
N THR A 293 46.40 30.03 11.45
CA THR A 293 47.43 29.74 10.43
C THR A 293 46.90 29.80 8.99
N ARG A 294 47.37 30.85 8.32
CA ARG A 294 47.54 31.05 6.88
C ARG A 294 48.26 29.88 6.20
N THR A 295 47.92 29.59 4.93
CA THR A 295 48.77 29.46 3.71
C THR A 295 48.13 28.45 2.74
N GLU A 296 48.01 28.58 1.41
CA GLU A 296 48.02 29.63 0.38
C GLU A 296 47.34 29.01 -0.86
N LEU A 297 46.67 29.85 -1.65
CA LEU A 297 46.17 29.57 -2.99
C LEU A 297 47.33 29.61 -4.01
N LEU A 298 47.37 28.69 -4.97
CA LEU A 298 47.99 28.92 -6.27
C LEU A 298 47.08 28.41 -7.40
N THR A 299 46.44 29.36 -8.07
CA THR A 299 46.22 29.37 -9.53
C THR A 299 47.48 30.03 -10.13
N SER A 300 47.95 29.86 -11.37
CA SER A 300 47.29 29.69 -12.67
C SER A 300 48.34 29.26 -13.73
N ALA A 301 47.83 28.99 -14.93
CA ALA A 301 48.48 28.59 -16.18
C ALA A 301 49.73 29.39 -16.64
N VAL A 302 50.62 28.68 -17.34
CA VAL A 302 51.03 28.88 -18.75
C VAL A 302 51.28 27.51 -19.37
#